data_AF-A0A248VXK6-F1
#
_entry.id   AF-A0A248VXK6-F1
#
_cell.length_a   1.000
_cell.length_b   1.000
_cell.length_c   1.000
_cell.angle_alpha   90.00
_cell.angle_beta   90.00
_cell.angle_gamma   90.00
#
_symmetry.space_group_name_H-M   'P 1'
#
loop_
_entity.id
_entity.type
_entity.pdbx_description
1 polymer ?
#
loop_
_entity_poly.entity_id
_entity_poly.type
_entity_poly.pdbx_seq_one_letter_code
_entity_poly.pdbx_strand_id
1 'polypeptide(L)'
;MNARAQIQHQVGQTIWSGQKKITFGRDPDSYTMAVTDDEYHGDTEHVSSTQLKSMLKTPQHFLAAVQGAGKDTAALEFGRLAHMAVFEPWRFEDLVLPFDGEFNRRYRECKKFVADHPNHIVIGQDKYDALLAMRNAVRSHRFRGRALGEWFDEGEPEKAIYFVERVTGVKCRVKVDCLHPEFIFDLKSTLDVLPRSFSSAVQNYHYDMSAFMYQTGVQYFTGDERPFIFVPVEKDAPYSVMTYTAGDSLLDNGAQKFEDALNRLKHAREHDSWPGYAGEYVLEIDRWHEYKSNHHILGD
;
A
#
# COMPACT_ATOMS: atom_id res chain seq x y z
N MET A 1 -22.96 -7.03 -61.67
CA MET A 1 -22.97 -7.76 -60.39
C MET A 1 -21.63 -7.51 -59.71
N ASN A 2 -21.54 -6.49 -58.85
CA ASN A 2 -20.36 -6.17 -58.05
C ASN A 2 -20.73 -6.41 -56.59
N ALA A 3 -20.25 -7.49 -56.00
CA ALA A 3 -20.40 -7.76 -54.57
C ALA A 3 -19.10 -7.39 -53.85
N ARG A 4 -19.15 -6.28 -53.11
CA ARG A 4 -18.12 -5.89 -52.13
C ARG A 4 -18.19 -6.85 -50.94
N ALA A 5 -17.09 -7.55 -50.63
CA ALA A 5 -16.94 -8.26 -49.37
C ALA A 5 -16.44 -7.27 -48.30
N GLN A 6 -17.31 -6.94 -47.34
CA GLN A 6 -16.94 -6.22 -46.12
C GLN A 6 -16.21 -7.19 -45.20
N ILE A 7 -14.96 -6.88 -44.86
CA ILE A 7 -14.22 -7.56 -43.79
C ILE A 7 -14.65 -6.87 -42.48
N GLN A 8 -15.53 -7.51 -41.73
CA GLN A 8 -15.84 -7.12 -40.36
C GLN A 8 -14.63 -7.43 -39.48
N HIS A 9 -14.00 -6.39 -38.95
CA HIS A 9 -13.10 -6.53 -37.80
C HIS A 9 -13.93 -6.93 -36.58
N GLN A 10 -13.90 -8.23 -36.23
CA GLN A 10 -14.34 -8.68 -34.92
C GLN A 10 -13.30 -8.22 -33.90
N VAL A 11 -13.64 -7.18 -33.15
CA VAL A 11 -12.99 -6.82 -31.90
C VAL A 11 -13.38 -7.91 -30.90
N GLY A 12 -12.48 -8.87 -30.67
CA GLY A 12 -12.64 -9.89 -29.65
C GLY A 12 -12.63 -9.25 -28.26
N GLN A 13 -13.81 -9.05 -27.67
CA GLN A 13 -13.93 -8.85 -26.23
C GLN A 13 -13.43 -10.13 -25.55
N THR A 14 -12.28 -10.04 -24.89
CA THR A 14 -11.76 -11.14 -24.09
C THR A 14 -12.46 -11.08 -22.74
N ILE A 15 -13.51 -11.90 -22.59
CA ILE A 15 -14.17 -12.14 -21.30
C ILE A 15 -13.27 -13.07 -20.51
N TRP A 16 -12.77 -12.59 -19.37
CA TRP A 16 -11.85 -13.29 -18.48
C TRP A 16 -12.51 -14.57 -17.93
N SER A 17 -11.90 -15.73 -18.17
CA SER A 17 -12.40 -17.05 -17.78
C SER A 17 -11.38 -17.80 -16.92
N GLY A 18 -11.15 -17.31 -15.69
CA GLY A 18 -10.70 -18.12 -14.55
C GLY A 18 -9.60 -19.17 -14.76
N GLN A 19 -8.59 -18.93 -15.60
CA GLN A 19 -7.47 -19.85 -15.79
C GLN A 19 -6.14 -19.15 -15.50
N LYS A 20 -5.37 -19.80 -14.60
CA LYS A 20 -3.93 -19.64 -14.27
C LYS A 20 -3.38 -18.21 -14.36
N LYS A 21 -2.97 -17.69 -13.20
CA LYS A 21 -2.09 -16.52 -13.05
C LYS A 21 -1.03 -16.51 -14.16
N ILE A 22 -1.13 -15.52 -15.05
CA ILE A 22 -0.17 -15.35 -16.14
C ILE A 22 1.19 -15.12 -15.47
N THR A 23 2.10 -16.07 -15.65
CA THR A 23 3.47 -15.94 -15.16
C THR A 23 4.18 -15.01 -16.13
N PHE A 24 4.40 -13.78 -15.68
CA PHE A 24 5.13 -12.83 -16.49
C PHE A 24 6.62 -13.16 -16.42
N GLY A 25 7.25 -13.49 -17.54
CA GLY A 25 8.71 -13.61 -17.57
C GLY A 25 9.37 -12.26 -17.30
N ARG A 26 10.69 -12.28 -17.03
CA ARG A 26 11.49 -11.06 -16.86
C ARG A 26 11.22 -10.07 -17.99
N ASP A 27 10.97 -8.82 -17.63
CA ASP A 27 10.83 -7.70 -18.55
C ASP A 27 12.17 -6.96 -18.66
N PRO A 28 12.81 -6.93 -19.85
CA PRO A 28 14.08 -6.22 -20.03
C PRO A 28 14.02 -4.72 -19.73
N ASP A 29 12.83 -4.11 -19.84
CA ASP A 29 12.62 -2.67 -19.62
C ASP A 29 12.30 -2.34 -18.16
N SER A 30 12.16 -3.35 -17.30
CA SER A 30 12.01 -3.15 -15.87
C SER A 30 13.35 -2.90 -15.19
N TYR A 31 13.37 -1.99 -14.22
CA TYR A 31 14.60 -1.56 -13.57
C TYR A 31 14.38 -1.18 -12.11
N THR A 32 15.49 -1.05 -11.39
CA THR A 32 15.55 -0.53 -10.03
C THR A 32 16.51 0.66 -9.99
N MET A 33 16.24 1.60 -9.10
CA MET A 33 17.12 2.73 -8.85
C MET A 33 17.07 3.09 -7.37
N ALA A 34 18.20 3.56 -6.83
CA ALA A 34 18.23 4.15 -5.50
C ALA A 34 17.51 5.50 -5.57
N VAL A 35 16.43 5.64 -4.80
CA VAL A 35 15.61 6.85 -4.72
C VAL A 35 15.31 7.15 -3.26
N THR A 36 15.32 8.43 -2.92
CA THR A 36 14.79 8.90 -1.64
C THR A 36 13.27 8.78 -1.61
N ASP A 37 12.68 8.83 -0.42
CA ASP A 37 11.21 8.83 -0.28
C ASP A 37 10.57 10.01 -1.01
N ASP A 38 11.20 11.19 -0.96
CA ASP A 38 10.71 12.40 -1.62
C ASP A 38 10.75 12.26 -3.15
N GLU A 39 11.84 11.71 -3.71
CA GLU A 39 11.93 11.42 -5.15
C GLU A 39 10.91 10.35 -5.56
N TYR A 40 10.78 9.28 -4.77
CA TYR A 40 9.82 8.21 -5.04
C TYR A 40 8.37 8.71 -4.99
N HIS A 41 8.01 9.59 -4.05
CA HIS A 41 6.65 10.11 -3.94
C HIS A 41 6.39 11.27 -4.91
N GLY A 42 7.43 12.01 -5.30
CA GLY A 42 7.35 13.14 -6.23
C GLY A 42 7.29 12.76 -7.71
N ASP A 43 7.63 11.52 -8.08
CA ASP A 43 7.56 11.07 -9.48
C ASP A 43 6.09 11.05 -9.97
N THR A 44 5.87 11.77 -11.07
CA THR A 44 4.57 11.96 -11.75
C THR A 44 4.42 11.14 -13.03
N GLU A 45 5.50 10.53 -13.50
CA GLU A 45 5.53 9.71 -14.71
C GLU A 45 5.03 8.29 -14.42
N HIS A 46 5.45 7.70 -13.31
CA HIS A 46 5.05 6.36 -12.89
C HIS A 46 3.89 6.42 -11.89
N VAL A 47 2.97 5.46 -11.99
CA VAL A 47 1.89 5.31 -11.00
C VAL A 47 2.25 4.25 -9.96
N SER A 48 2.04 4.59 -8.69
CA SER A 48 2.16 3.66 -7.56
C SER A 48 0.84 2.99 -7.23
N SER A 49 0.87 1.89 -6.45
CA SER A 49 -0.34 1.22 -5.98
C SER A 49 -1.25 2.18 -5.19
N THR A 50 -0.68 3.03 -4.34
CA THR A 50 -1.44 4.02 -3.55
C THR A 50 -2.17 5.02 -4.44
N GLN A 51 -1.52 5.58 -5.47
CA GLN A 51 -2.18 6.47 -6.41
C GLN A 51 -3.28 5.73 -7.18
N LEU A 52 -2.99 4.52 -7.66
CA LEU A 52 -3.90 3.75 -8.48
C LEU A 52 -5.16 3.30 -7.71
N LYS A 53 -5.08 3.10 -6.38
CA LYS A 53 -6.27 2.86 -5.53
C LYS A 53 -7.28 4.01 -5.58
N SER A 54 -6.84 5.25 -5.72
CA SER A 54 -7.75 6.40 -5.84
C SER A 54 -8.61 6.32 -7.10
N MET A 55 -8.11 5.64 -8.14
CA MET A 55 -8.86 5.38 -9.38
C MET A 55 -10.06 4.44 -9.17
N LEU A 56 -10.02 3.58 -8.15
CA LEU A 56 -11.15 2.73 -7.77
C LEU A 56 -12.34 3.55 -7.25
N LYS A 57 -12.09 4.78 -6.78
CA LYS A 57 -13.16 5.74 -6.47
C LYS A 57 -13.63 6.43 -7.75
N THR A 58 -12.82 7.33 -8.28
CA THR A 58 -13.07 8.03 -9.55
C THR A 58 -11.75 8.53 -10.18
N PRO A 59 -11.72 8.80 -11.50
CA PRO A 59 -10.60 9.49 -12.13
C PRO A 59 -10.27 10.85 -11.49
N GLN A 60 -11.27 11.61 -11.04
CA GLN A 60 -11.04 12.87 -10.33
C GLN A 60 -10.26 12.68 -9.02
N HIS A 61 -10.54 11.62 -8.26
CA HIS A 61 -9.79 11.31 -7.03
C HIS A 61 -8.33 10.95 -7.32
N PHE A 62 -8.08 10.22 -8.41
CA PHE A 62 -6.71 9.95 -8.87
C PHE A 62 -5.98 11.24 -9.22
N LEU A 63 -6.61 12.12 -10.01
CA LEU A 63 -6.00 13.40 -10.40
C LEU A 63 -5.65 14.25 -9.18
N ALA A 64 -6.57 14.34 -8.23
CA ALA A 64 -6.34 15.04 -6.97
C ALA A 64 -5.16 14.43 -6.19
N ALA A 65 -5.08 13.10 -6.08
CA ALA A 65 -3.99 12.42 -5.39
C ALA A 65 -2.62 12.71 -6.03
N VAL A 66 -2.54 12.72 -7.37
CA VAL A 66 -1.30 13.05 -8.09
C VAL A 66 -0.92 14.53 -7.94
N GLN A 67 -1.90 15.42 -7.77
CA GLN A 67 -1.69 16.85 -7.52
C GLN A 67 -1.40 17.18 -6.03
N GLY A 68 -1.18 16.17 -5.19
CA GLY A 68 -0.83 16.35 -3.78
C GLY A 68 -2.02 16.46 -2.82
N ALA A 69 -3.23 16.07 -3.23
CA ALA A 69 -4.36 15.90 -2.31
C ALA A 69 -4.14 14.65 -1.44
N GLY A 70 -3.43 14.84 -0.34
CA GLY A 70 -3.07 13.79 0.61
C GLY A 70 -1.95 14.28 1.51
N LYS A 71 -2.31 15.02 2.57
CA LYS A 71 -1.31 15.50 3.54
C LYS A 71 -0.78 14.32 4.33
N ASP A 72 0.53 14.32 4.59
CA ASP A 72 1.12 13.45 5.60
C ASP A 72 0.40 13.68 6.93
N THR A 73 -0.22 12.61 7.43
CA THR A 73 -0.82 12.60 8.76
C THR A 73 0.22 12.10 9.76
N ALA A 74 0.07 12.46 11.04
CA ALA A 74 0.95 11.94 12.09
C ALA A 74 0.96 10.39 12.14
N ALA A 75 -0.13 9.75 11.74
CA ALA A 75 -0.21 8.29 11.62
C ALA A 75 0.65 7.73 10.46
N LEU A 76 0.73 8.45 9.33
CA LEU A 76 1.62 8.09 8.22
C LEU A 76 3.09 8.29 8.61
N GLU A 77 3.40 9.34 9.37
CA GLU A 77 4.76 9.59 9.91
C GLU A 77 5.20 8.46 10.86
N PHE A 78 4.32 7.99 11.76
CA PHE A 78 4.62 6.85 12.62
C PHE A 78 4.86 5.57 11.80
N GLY A 79 4.02 5.30 10.79
CA GLY A 79 4.17 4.14 9.92
C GLY A 79 5.53 4.11 9.21
N ARG A 80 5.97 5.23 8.61
CA ARG A 80 7.29 5.32 7.95
C ARG A 80 8.45 5.05 8.91
N LEU A 81 8.39 5.62 10.12
CA LEU A 81 9.41 5.37 11.14
C LEU A 81 9.40 3.91 11.62
N ALA A 82 8.23 3.27 11.69
CA ALA A 82 8.12 1.85 12.03
C ALA A 82 8.74 0.95 10.94
N HIS A 83 8.52 1.25 9.66
CA HIS A 83 9.19 0.55 8.56
C HIS A 83 10.71 0.68 8.68
N MET A 84 11.22 1.91 8.83
CA MET A 84 12.66 2.16 9.00
C MET A 84 13.21 1.40 10.22
N ALA A 85 12.52 1.44 11.37
CA ALA A 85 12.95 0.71 12.56
C ALA A 85 13.02 -0.81 12.33
N VAL A 86 12.06 -1.39 11.60
CA VAL A 86 11.96 -2.83 11.35
C VAL A 86 12.95 -3.31 10.30
N PHE A 87 13.02 -2.63 9.15
CA PHE A 87 13.75 -3.10 7.96
C PHE A 87 15.14 -2.48 7.81
N GLU A 88 15.36 -1.27 8.33
CA GLU A 88 16.63 -0.55 8.28
C GLU A 88 17.08 -0.07 9.69
N PRO A 89 17.25 -0.98 10.68
CA PRO A 89 17.53 -0.59 12.06
C PRO A 89 18.78 0.29 12.21
N TRP A 90 19.80 0.09 11.38
CA TRP A 90 20.99 0.94 11.35
C TRP A 90 20.67 2.39 10.95
N ARG A 91 19.77 2.58 9.99
CA ARG A 91 19.35 3.88 9.50
C ARG A 91 18.42 4.56 10.49
N PHE A 92 17.55 3.79 11.15
CA PHE A 92 16.72 4.30 12.24
C PHE A 92 17.59 4.86 13.37
N GLU A 93 18.60 4.12 13.80
CA GLU A 93 19.51 4.52 14.88
C GLU A 93 20.40 5.72 14.51
N ASP A 94 20.71 5.90 13.22
CA ASP A 94 21.47 7.05 12.71
C ASP A 94 20.60 8.31 12.55
N LEU A 95 19.38 8.17 12.02
CA LEU A 95 18.55 9.32 11.62
C LEU A 95 17.55 9.76 12.68
N VAL A 96 17.10 8.88 13.59
CA VAL A 96 16.02 9.19 14.52
C VAL A 96 16.57 9.52 15.89
N LEU A 97 16.32 10.74 16.35
CA LEU A 97 16.86 11.25 17.60
C LEU A 97 15.73 11.48 18.62
N PRO A 98 15.72 10.78 19.77
CA PRO A 98 14.75 11.06 20.82
C PRO A 98 15.06 12.38 21.53
N PHE A 99 14.03 13.16 21.77
CA PHE A 99 14.05 14.30 22.67
C PHE A 99 13.70 13.85 24.09
N ASP A 100 14.59 14.14 25.04
CA ASP A 100 14.38 13.87 26.46
C ASP A 100 13.36 14.86 27.06
N GLY A 101 12.22 14.35 27.51
CA GLY A 101 11.09 15.13 28.04
C GLY A 101 9.87 15.20 27.11
N GLU A 102 8.93 16.10 27.43
CA GLU A 102 7.70 16.25 26.66
C GLU A 102 7.97 16.89 25.30
N PHE A 103 7.85 16.10 24.23
CA PHE A 103 8.04 16.59 22.89
C PHE A 103 6.80 17.29 22.34
N ASN A 104 6.90 18.60 22.13
CA ASN A 104 5.89 19.37 21.44
C ASN A 104 6.55 20.39 20.51
N ARG A 105 6.24 20.33 19.21
CA ARG A 105 6.79 21.25 18.18
C ARG A 105 6.49 22.74 18.47
N ARG A 106 5.62 23.06 19.42
CA ARG A 106 5.33 24.44 19.86
C ARG A 106 6.30 24.93 20.94
N TYR A 107 6.89 24.04 21.73
CA TYR A 107 7.78 24.40 22.84
C TYR A 107 9.11 24.92 22.32
N ARG A 108 9.65 25.94 22.99
CA ARG A 108 10.89 26.62 22.58
C ARG A 108 12.08 25.66 22.59
N GLU A 109 12.16 24.79 23.58
CA GLU A 109 13.24 23.81 23.75
C GLU A 109 13.21 22.77 22.63
N CYS A 110 12.05 22.20 22.32
CA CYS A 110 11.90 21.26 21.20
C CYS A 110 12.24 21.91 19.85
N LYS A 111 11.79 23.16 19.61
CA LYS A 111 12.15 23.91 18.39
C LYS A 111 13.65 24.12 18.26
N LYS A 112 14.30 24.51 19.37
CA LYS A 112 15.76 24.68 19.41
C LYS A 112 16.45 23.35 19.13
N PHE A 113 16.03 22.27 19.78
CA PHE A 113 16.62 20.95 19.60
C PHE A 113 16.50 20.45 18.14
N VAL A 114 15.35 20.65 17.51
CA VAL A 114 15.15 20.35 16.08
C VAL A 114 16.09 21.19 15.21
N ALA A 115 16.23 22.48 15.49
CA ALA A 115 17.11 23.38 14.73
C ALA A 115 18.61 23.04 14.91
N ASP A 116 19.00 22.54 16.08
CA ASP A 116 20.36 22.11 16.39
C ASP A 116 20.70 20.75 15.72
N HIS A 117 19.69 19.99 15.26
CA HIS A 117 19.85 18.68 14.61
C HIS A 117 19.16 18.61 13.24
N PRO A 118 19.56 19.44 12.26
CA PRO A 118 18.84 19.60 10.98
C PRO A 118 18.80 18.34 10.10
N ASN A 119 19.69 17.37 10.35
CA ASN A 119 19.78 16.12 9.59
C ASN A 119 19.07 14.93 10.29
N HIS A 120 18.42 15.16 11.43
CA HIS A 120 17.76 14.09 12.19
C HIS A 120 16.25 14.29 12.23
N ILE A 121 15.53 13.17 12.33
CA ILE A 121 14.11 13.15 12.63
C ILE A 121 13.96 13.13 14.15
N VAL A 122 13.69 14.29 14.73
CA VAL A 122 13.48 14.42 16.17
C VAL A 122 12.05 13.98 16.54
N ILE A 123 11.95 13.06 17.49
CA ILE A 123 10.69 12.57 18.05
C ILE A 123 10.75 12.56 19.59
N GLY A 124 9.60 12.44 20.26
CA GLY A 124 9.58 12.24 21.71
C GLY A 124 10.12 10.87 22.13
N GLN A 125 10.67 10.79 23.34
CA GLN A 125 11.18 9.54 23.92
C GLN A 125 10.12 8.42 23.94
N ASP A 126 8.87 8.76 24.26
CA ASP A 126 7.73 7.85 24.27
C ASP A 126 7.48 7.19 22.91
N LYS A 127 7.51 8.00 21.84
CA LYS A 127 7.37 7.53 20.45
C LYS A 127 8.57 6.68 20.03
N TYR A 128 9.77 7.07 20.43
CA TYR A 128 11.00 6.33 20.15
C TYR A 128 10.96 4.93 20.80
N ASP A 129 10.61 4.86 22.08
CA ASP A 129 10.49 3.60 22.81
C ASP A 129 9.41 2.68 22.24
N ALA A 130 8.26 3.25 21.83
CA ALA A 130 7.20 2.52 21.15
C ALA A 130 7.66 1.91 19.81
N LEU A 131 8.44 2.65 19.02
CA LEU A 131 9.00 2.18 17.75
C LEU A 131 10.02 1.06 17.98
N LEU A 132 10.87 1.16 19.01
CA LEU A 132 11.80 0.09 19.39
C LEU A 132 11.07 -1.17 19.87
N ALA A 133 10.02 -1.03 20.66
CA ALA A 133 9.21 -2.15 21.13
C ALA A 133 8.51 -2.85 19.96
N MET A 134 7.90 -2.09 19.03
CA MET A 134 7.30 -2.62 17.81
C MET A 134 8.34 -3.33 16.92
N ARG A 135 9.51 -2.70 16.70
CA ARG A 135 10.64 -3.31 15.98
C ARG A 135 10.98 -4.68 16.56
N ASN A 136 11.16 -4.75 17.88
CA ASN A 136 11.55 -5.97 18.55
C ASN A 136 10.45 -7.05 18.45
N ALA A 137 9.18 -6.67 18.60
CA ALA A 137 8.06 -7.59 18.44
C ALA A 137 8.00 -8.18 17.02
N VAL A 138 8.12 -7.34 15.99
CA VAL A 138 8.12 -7.79 14.59
C VAL A 138 9.33 -8.65 14.29
N ARG A 139 10.55 -8.17 14.58
CA ARG A 139 11.78 -8.89 14.23
C ARG A 139 11.94 -10.20 15.00
N SER A 140 11.36 -10.34 16.20
CA SER A 140 11.41 -11.60 16.97
C SER A 140 10.29 -12.60 16.64
N HIS A 141 9.23 -12.17 15.95
CA HIS A 141 8.12 -13.03 15.58
C HIS A 141 8.59 -14.19 14.68
N ARG A 142 8.09 -15.41 14.93
CA ARG A 142 8.50 -16.61 14.21
C ARG A 142 7.70 -16.78 12.92
N PHE A 143 8.40 -16.85 11.80
CA PHE A 143 7.86 -17.19 10.49
C PHE A 143 8.65 -18.35 9.89
N ARG A 144 7.95 -19.45 9.59
CA ARG A 144 8.54 -20.68 9.02
C ARG A 144 9.74 -21.23 9.80
N GLY A 145 9.66 -21.18 11.14
CA GLY A 145 10.65 -21.78 12.03
C GLY A 145 11.82 -20.89 12.48
N ARG A 146 11.96 -19.68 11.92
CA ARG A 146 12.98 -18.69 12.34
C ARG A 146 12.40 -17.30 12.54
N ALA A 147 13.17 -16.37 13.11
CA ALA A 147 12.68 -15.01 13.37
C ALA A 147 12.56 -14.20 12.06
N LEU A 148 11.54 -13.34 11.96
CA LEU A 148 11.35 -12.43 10.83
C LEU A 148 12.56 -11.52 10.59
N GLY A 149 13.22 -11.05 11.65
CA GLY A 149 14.42 -10.22 11.52
C GLY A 149 15.52 -10.90 10.70
N GLU A 150 15.66 -12.22 10.83
CA GLU A 150 16.65 -12.97 10.05
C GLU A 150 16.30 -13.04 8.56
N TRP A 151 15.01 -13.15 8.22
CA TRP A 151 14.54 -13.07 6.83
C TRP A 151 14.73 -11.66 6.25
N PHE A 152 14.56 -10.62 7.06
CA PHE A 152 14.73 -9.24 6.62
C PHE A 152 16.20 -8.90 6.37
N ASP A 153 17.11 -9.41 7.19
CA ASP A 153 18.56 -9.21 7.04
C ASP A 153 19.12 -9.89 5.78
N GLU A 154 18.41 -10.89 5.26
CA GLU A 154 18.70 -11.58 3.99
C GLU A 154 18.04 -10.92 2.77
N GLY A 155 17.18 -9.92 2.99
CA GLY A 155 16.46 -9.21 1.94
C GLY A 155 17.00 -7.81 1.66
N GLU A 156 16.47 -7.20 0.61
CA GLU A 156 16.73 -5.80 0.26
C GLU A 156 15.58 -4.92 0.76
N PRO A 157 15.79 -4.04 1.75
CA PRO A 157 14.73 -3.15 2.24
C PRO A 157 14.44 -2.01 1.26
N GLU A 158 13.19 -1.52 1.28
CA GLU A 158 12.74 -0.33 0.55
C GLU A 158 13.09 -0.35 -0.96
N LYS A 159 13.06 -1.54 -1.58
CA LYS A 159 13.47 -1.74 -2.97
C LYS A 159 12.45 -1.13 -3.93
N ALA A 160 12.83 -0.03 -4.59
CA ALA A 160 12.05 0.58 -5.65
C ALA A 160 12.21 -0.17 -6.99
N ILE A 161 11.10 -0.54 -7.61
CA ILE A 161 11.01 -1.26 -8.87
C ILE A 161 10.07 -0.51 -9.81
N TYR A 162 10.53 -0.29 -11.03
CA TYR A 162 9.83 0.42 -12.10
C TYR A 162 9.60 -0.53 -13.26
N PHE A 163 8.40 -0.50 -13.83
CA PHE A 163 8.01 -1.38 -14.93
C PHE A 163 6.91 -0.76 -15.79
N VAL A 164 6.70 -1.32 -16.98
CA VAL A 164 5.59 -0.94 -17.87
C VAL A 164 4.57 -2.07 -17.88
N GLU A 165 3.31 -1.76 -17.57
CA GLU A 165 2.25 -2.76 -17.70
C GLU A 165 1.93 -2.99 -19.18
N ARG A 166 1.97 -4.26 -19.61
CA ARG A 166 2.05 -4.64 -21.03
C ARG A 166 0.76 -4.43 -21.81
N VAL A 167 -0.41 -4.48 -21.18
CA VAL A 167 -1.70 -4.34 -21.87
C VAL A 167 -2.04 -2.87 -22.09
N THR A 168 -1.89 -2.06 -21.07
CA THR A 168 -2.28 -0.64 -21.08
C THR A 168 -1.12 0.27 -21.49
N GLY A 169 0.12 -0.17 -21.35
CA GLY A 169 1.33 0.63 -21.57
C GLY A 169 1.60 1.63 -20.43
N VAL A 170 0.88 1.53 -19.32
CA VAL A 170 1.04 2.45 -18.19
C VAL A 170 2.34 2.13 -17.46
N LYS A 171 3.14 3.18 -17.25
CA LYS A 171 4.35 3.14 -16.43
C LYS A 171 3.98 3.05 -14.95
N CYS A 172 4.47 2.02 -14.27
CA CYS A 172 4.15 1.68 -12.90
C CYS A 172 5.41 1.65 -12.04
N ARG A 173 5.23 1.87 -10.73
CA ARG A 173 6.27 1.67 -9.73
C ARG A 173 5.74 1.04 -8.46
N VAL A 174 6.60 0.29 -7.79
CA VAL A 174 6.39 -0.25 -6.44
C VAL A 174 7.64 -0.02 -5.61
N LYS A 175 7.49 0.15 -4.31
CA LYS A 175 8.60 0.19 -3.35
C LYS A 175 8.31 -0.87 -2.31
N VAL A 176 9.04 -1.98 -2.41
CA VAL A 176 8.84 -3.16 -1.58
C VAL A 176 9.49 -2.94 -0.23
N ASP A 177 8.75 -3.16 0.86
CA ASP A 177 9.29 -2.95 2.21
C ASP A 177 10.53 -3.82 2.47
N CYS A 178 10.47 -5.10 2.11
CA CYS A 178 11.63 -6.00 2.07
C CYS A 178 11.51 -7.06 0.96
N LEU A 179 12.42 -7.00 0.00
CA LEU A 179 12.53 -7.97 -1.09
C LEU A 179 13.53 -9.07 -0.73
N HIS A 180 13.03 -10.19 -0.22
CA HIS A 180 13.82 -11.39 0.06
C HIS A 180 13.92 -12.27 -1.20
N PRO A 181 14.99 -13.07 -1.42
CA PRO A 181 15.09 -14.00 -2.55
C PRO A 181 13.87 -14.91 -2.74
N GLU A 182 13.22 -15.32 -1.65
CA GLU A 182 12.05 -16.21 -1.68
C GLU A 182 10.70 -15.48 -1.49
N PHE A 183 10.66 -14.28 -0.90
CA PHE A 183 9.42 -13.65 -0.46
C PHE A 183 9.41 -12.15 -0.72
N ILE A 184 8.20 -11.60 -0.79
CA ILE A 184 7.95 -10.17 -0.71
C ILE A 184 7.29 -9.93 0.64
N PHE A 185 7.95 -9.19 1.54
CA PHE A 185 7.37 -8.84 2.84
C PHE A 185 6.79 -7.42 2.79
N ASP A 186 5.64 -7.25 3.45
CA ASP A 186 4.93 -5.98 3.53
C ASP A 186 4.37 -5.77 4.94
N LEU A 187 4.91 -4.79 5.65
CA LEU A 187 4.53 -4.45 7.03
C LEU A 187 3.27 -3.60 7.02
N LYS A 188 2.36 -3.87 7.95
CA LYS A 188 1.11 -3.11 8.09
C LYS A 188 0.77 -2.86 9.55
N SER A 189 0.77 -1.60 9.97
CA SER A 189 0.22 -1.25 11.28
C SER A 189 -1.31 -1.38 11.26
N THR A 190 -1.89 -2.10 12.21
CA THR A 190 -3.34 -2.33 12.33
C THR A 190 -3.81 -2.13 13.78
N LEU A 191 -5.13 -2.04 13.99
CA LEU A 191 -5.71 -2.06 15.34
C LEU A 191 -5.76 -3.47 15.91
N ASP A 192 -5.93 -4.47 15.05
CA ASP A 192 -6.09 -5.87 15.43
C ASP A 192 -5.54 -6.74 14.29
N VAL A 193 -4.67 -7.68 14.65
CA VAL A 193 -3.99 -8.60 13.73
C VAL A 193 -4.80 -9.85 13.42
N LEU A 194 -5.90 -10.11 14.14
CA LEU A 194 -6.71 -11.31 13.96
C LEU A 194 -7.28 -11.42 12.53
N PRO A 195 -7.50 -12.64 12.02
CA PRO A 195 -7.85 -12.85 10.61
C PRO A 195 -9.06 -12.05 10.13
N ARG A 196 -10.11 -11.96 10.96
CA ARG A 196 -11.33 -11.20 10.62
C ARG A 196 -11.03 -9.71 10.46
N SER A 197 -10.37 -9.12 11.44
CA SER A 197 -10.07 -7.69 11.49
C SER A 197 -9.09 -7.30 10.39
N PHE A 198 -8.03 -8.09 10.18
CA PHE A 198 -7.08 -7.85 9.12
C PHE A 198 -7.69 -8.06 7.73
N SER A 199 -8.54 -9.06 7.53
CA SER A 199 -9.26 -9.24 6.26
C SER A 199 -10.16 -8.05 5.93
N SER A 200 -10.82 -7.44 6.93
CA SER A 200 -11.57 -6.21 6.71
C SER A 200 -10.65 -5.05 6.32
N ALA A 201 -9.47 -4.93 6.94
CA ALA A 201 -8.47 -3.92 6.57
C ALA A 201 -7.97 -4.12 5.12
N VAL A 202 -7.71 -5.35 4.70
CA VAL A 202 -7.32 -5.67 3.32
C VAL A 202 -8.35 -5.15 2.32
N GLN A 203 -9.64 -5.33 2.60
CA GLN A 203 -10.71 -4.86 1.71
C GLN A 203 -10.84 -3.33 1.74
N ASN A 204 -10.85 -2.72 2.93
CA ASN A 204 -11.04 -1.29 3.10
C ASN A 204 -9.90 -0.45 2.49
N TYR A 205 -8.67 -0.97 2.54
CA TYR A 205 -7.47 -0.28 2.06
C TYR A 205 -6.93 -0.83 0.74
N HIS A 206 -7.67 -1.75 0.11
CA HIS A 206 -7.31 -2.38 -1.17
C HIS A 206 -5.87 -2.96 -1.16
N TYR A 207 -5.51 -3.66 -0.09
CA TYR A 207 -4.17 -4.27 0.03
C TYR A 207 -3.96 -5.43 -0.94
N ASP A 208 -5.05 -6.09 -1.35
CA ASP A 208 -5.09 -7.07 -2.43
C ASP A 208 -4.52 -6.54 -3.75
N MET A 209 -4.96 -5.34 -4.16
CA MET A 209 -4.43 -4.67 -5.36
C MET A 209 -2.95 -4.32 -5.20
N SER A 210 -2.50 -3.97 -4.00
CA SER A 210 -1.08 -3.71 -3.73
C SER A 210 -0.25 -4.98 -3.84
N ALA A 211 -0.68 -6.06 -3.17
CA ALA A 211 0.00 -7.34 -3.21
C ALA A 211 0.14 -7.85 -4.66
N PHE A 212 -0.93 -7.78 -5.44
CA PHE A 212 -0.87 -8.15 -6.86
C PHE A 212 0.12 -7.28 -7.64
N MET A 213 0.04 -5.96 -7.52
CA MET A 213 0.94 -5.04 -8.24
C MET A 213 2.41 -5.25 -7.85
N TYR A 214 2.70 -5.53 -6.58
CA TYR A 214 4.05 -5.78 -6.07
C TYR A 214 4.61 -7.09 -6.61
N GLN A 215 3.81 -8.17 -6.60
CA GLN A 215 4.20 -9.43 -7.23
C GLN A 215 4.49 -9.26 -8.72
N THR A 216 3.63 -8.54 -9.44
CA THR A 216 3.83 -8.25 -10.86
C THR A 216 5.12 -7.48 -11.12
N GLY A 217 5.37 -6.41 -10.36
CA GLY A 217 6.60 -5.62 -10.49
C GLY A 217 7.86 -6.43 -10.19
N VAL A 218 7.86 -7.20 -9.09
CA VAL A 218 8.98 -8.07 -8.72
C VAL A 218 9.21 -9.17 -9.76
N GLN A 219 8.14 -9.76 -10.27
CA GLN A 219 8.23 -10.79 -11.30
C GLN A 219 8.77 -10.23 -12.62
N TYR A 220 8.33 -9.04 -13.06
CA TYR A 220 8.93 -8.39 -14.22
C TYR A 220 10.43 -8.11 -14.01
N PHE A 221 10.81 -7.63 -12.83
CA PHE A 221 12.21 -7.29 -12.55
C PHE A 221 13.13 -8.51 -12.45
N THR A 222 12.71 -9.52 -11.70
CA THR A 222 13.55 -10.69 -11.37
C THR A 222 13.37 -11.84 -12.34
N GLY A 223 12.21 -11.96 -12.97
CA GLY A 223 11.76 -13.12 -13.72
C GLY A 223 11.09 -14.20 -12.88
N ASP A 224 11.13 -14.07 -11.54
CA ASP A 224 10.64 -15.08 -10.61
C ASP A 224 9.37 -14.62 -9.89
N GLU A 225 8.44 -15.55 -9.71
CA GLU A 225 7.30 -15.31 -8.84
C GLU A 225 7.69 -15.55 -7.37
N ARG A 226 7.38 -14.58 -6.51
CA ARG A 226 7.63 -14.67 -5.06
C ARG A 226 6.33 -14.51 -4.28
N PRO A 227 6.01 -15.38 -3.31
CA PRO A 227 4.84 -15.20 -2.45
C PRO A 227 4.89 -13.87 -1.70
N PHE A 228 3.76 -13.18 -1.67
CA PHE A 228 3.58 -11.94 -0.93
C PHE A 228 3.11 -12.24 0.50
N ILE A 229 3.84 -11.73 1.48
CA ILE A 229 3.62 -11.97 2.91
C ILE A 229 3.29 -10.65 3.58
N PHE A 230 2.03 -10.49 3.99
CA PHE A 230 1.66 -9.42 4.90
C PHE A 230 2.18 -9.73 6.31
N VAL A 231 2.73 -8.71 6.95
CA VAL A 231 3.17 -8.73 8.34
C VAL A 231 2.40 -7.65 9.10
N PRO A 232 1.13 -7.90 9.47
CA PRO A 232 0.41 -6.94 10.29
C PRO A 232 0.94 -6.92 11.73
N VAL A 233 1.04 -5.72 12.29
CA VAL A 233 1.44 -5.46 13.69
C VAL A 233 0.45 -4.50 14.33
N GLU A 234 0.04 -4.78 15.57
CA GLU A 234 -0.84 -3.87 16.33
C GLU A 234 -0.14 -2.55 16.63
N LYS A 235 -0.90 -1.45 16.65
CA LYS A 235 -0.37 -0.10 16.92
C LYS A 235 -0.02 0.14 18.39
N ASP A 236 -0.62 -0.63 19.29
CA ASP A 236 -0.48 -0.48 20.74
C ASP A 236 0.23 -1.70 21.32
N ALA A 237 0.87 -1.52 22.48
CA ALA A 237 1.47 -2.63 23.23
C ALA A 237 0.40 -3.72 23.51
N PRO A 238 0.74 -5.02 23.35
CA PRO A 238 2.08 -5.59 23.24
C PRO A 238 2.66 -5.66 21.81
N TYR A 239 2.09 -4.92 20.85
CA TYR A 239 2.49 -4.93 19.43
C TYR A 239 2.41 -6.33 18.84
N SER A 240 1.27 -7.01 19.03
CA SER A 240 1.09 -8.38 18.51
C SER A 240 1.31 -8.42 17.01
N VAL A 241 1.89 -9.52 16.53
CA VAL A 241 2.28 -9.70 15.12
C VAL A 241 1.64 -10.99 14.60
N MET A 242 1.16 -10.96 13.37
CA MET A 242 0.82 -12.15 12.60
C MET A 242 1.46 -12.07 11.22
N THR A 243 1.50 -13.19 10.51
CA THR A 243 1.93 -13.25 9.10
C THR A 243 0.86 -13.89 8.25
N TYR A 244 0.54 -13.29 7.09
CA TYR A 244 -0.43 -13.81 6.15
C TYR A 244 0.16 -13.89 4.75
N THR A 245 0.19 -15.08 4.17
CA THR A 245 0.50 -15.24 2.74
C THR A 245 -0.71 -14.82 1.92
N ALA A 246 -0.50 -13.97 0.91
CA ALA A 246 -1.51 -13.62 -0.07
C ALA A 246 -1.89 -14.87 -0.88
N GLY A 247 -3.10 -15.38 -0.65
CA GLY A 247 -3.64 -16.51 -1.40
C GLY A 247 -4.20 -16.11 -2.76
N ASP A 248 -4.43 -17.10 -3.62
CA ASP A 248 -4.86 -16.88 -5.01
C ASP A 248 -6.13 -16.04 -5.13
N SER A 249 -7.16 -16.31 -4.32
CA SER A 249 -8.42 -15.55 -4.39
C SER A 249 -8.26 -14.06 -4.03
N LEU A 250 -7.32 -13.74 -3.14
CA LEU A 250 -6.99 -12.36 -2.79
C LEU A 250 -6.26 -11.69 -3.96
N LEU A 251 -5.31 -12.39 -4.56
CA LEU A 251 -4.53 -11.90 -5.70
C LEU A 251 -5.39 -11.72 -6.95
N ASP A 252 -6.32 -12.64 -7.23
CA ASP A 252 -7.25 -12.55 -8.37
C ASP A 252 -8.16 -11.32 -8.26
N ASN A 253 -8.68 -11.06 -7.06
CA ASN A 253 -9.46 -9.86 -6.79
C ASN A 253 -8.59 -8.58 -6.87
N GLY A 254 -7.33 -8.65 -6.43
CA GLY A 254 -6.34 -7.60 -6.63
C GLY A 254 -6.04 -7.31 -8.12
N ALA A 255 -5.96 -8.36 -8.94
CA ALA A 255 -5.74 -8.27 -10.38
C ALA A 255 -6.90 -7.56 -11.08
N GLN A 256 -8.14 -7.94 -10.76
CA GLN A 256 -9.34 -7.28 -11.32
C GLN A 256 -9.36 -5.78 -10.98
N LYS A 257 -9.06 -5.41 -9.73
CA LYS A 257 -8.94 -4.00 -9.31
C LYS A 257 -7.83 -3.27 -10.06
N PHE A 258 -6.68 -3.92 -10.22
CA PHE A 258 -5.53 -3.36 -10.94
C PHE A 258 -5.84 -3.10 -12.41
N GLU A 259 -6.43 -4.08 -13.11
CA GLU A 259 -6.84 -3.97 -14.50
C GLU A 259 -7.90 -2.88 -14.72
N ASP A 260 -8.97 -2.86 -13.91
CA ASP A 260 -10.01 -1.82 -13.98
C ASP A 260 -9.41 -0.42 -13.78
N ALA A 261 -8.55 -0.25 -12.78
CA ALA A 261 -7.91 1.02 -12.50
C ALA A 261 -6.99 1.48 -13.65
N LEU A 262 -6.19 0.59 -14.23
CA LEU A 262 -5.32 0.93 -15.36
C LEU A 262 -6.12 1.28 -16.62
N ASN A 263 -7.20 0.54 -16.90
CA ASN A 263 -8.08 0.83 -18.03
C ASN A 263 -8.76 2.19 -17.89
N ARG A 264 -9.28 2.51 -16.70
CA ARG A 264 -9.84 3.83 -16.39
C ARG A 264 -8.81 4.93 -16.54
N LEU A 265 -7.58 4.71 -16.04
CA LEU A 265 -6.49 5.67 -16.14
C LEU A 265 -6.09 5.93 -17.60
N LYS A 266 -5.95 4.87 -18.40
CA LYS A 266 -5.63 4.97 -19.82
C LYS A 266 -6.70 5.79 -20.55
N HIS A 267 -7.97 5.44 -20.36
CA HIS A 267 -9.08 6.18 -20.96
C HIS A 267 -9.10 7.66 -20.54
N ALA A 268 -8.93 7.93 -19.24
CA ALA A 268 -8.91 9.30 -18.71
C ALA A 268 -7.77 10.14 -19.32
N ARG A 269 -6.57 9.55 -19.46
CA ARG A 269 -5.41 10.20 -20.11
C ARG A 269 -5.62 10.44 -21.60
N GLU A 270 -6.15 9.46 -22.33
CA GLU A 270 -6.38 9.55 -23.78
C GLU A 270 -7.41 10.63 -24.16
N HIS A 271 -8.40 10.87 -23.30
CA HIS A 271 -9.50 11.80 -23.57
C HIS A 271 -9.42 13.10 -22.75
N ASP A 272 -8.36 13.28 -21.96
CA ASP A 272 -8.23 14.34 -20.96
C ASP A 272 -9.51 14.56 -20.13
N SER A 273 -10.10 13.45 -19.67
CA SER A 273 -11.40 13.44 -19.00
C SER A 273 -11.30 12.76 -17.64
N TRP A 274 -11.58 13.52 -16.59
CA TRP A 274 -11.39 13.10 -15.20
C TRP A 274 -12.70 13.14 -14.40
N PRO A 275 -13.69 12.31 -14.75
CA PRO A 275 -15.01 12.37 -14.13
C PRO A 275 -14.98 12.08 -12.62
N GLY A 276 -15.88 12.74 -11.90
CA GLY A 276 -16.23 12.46 -10.51
C GLY A 276 -17.48 11.60 -10.39
N TYR A 277 -18.04 11.51 -9.18
CA TYR A 277 -19.36 10.91 -8.99
C TYR A 277 -20.43 11.77 -9.67
N ALA A 278 -21.44 11.12 -10.24
CA ALA A 278 -22.62 11.77 -10.82
C ALA A 278 -23.87 10.96 -10.44
N GLY A 279 -25.00 11.64 -10.31
CA GLY A 279 -26.30 11.03 -10.02
C GLY A 279 -27.01 11.65 -8.83
N GLU A 280 -28.31 11.44 -8.76
CA GLU A 280 -29.17 11.80 -7.64
C GLU A 280 -29.62 10.50 -6.96
N TYR A 281 -29.56 10.46 -5.62
CA TYR A 281 -29.96 9.31 -4.82
C TYR A 281 -30.89 9.77 -3.71
N VAL A 282 -32.02 9.09 -3.55
CA VAL A 282 -32.89 9.27 -2.38
C VAL A 282 -32.28 8.46 -1.23
N LEU A 283 -31.99 9.14 -0.13
CA LEU A 283 -31.49 8.51 1.08
C LEU A 283 -32.67 8.13 1.97
N GLU A 284 -32.92 6.83 2.10
CA GLU A 284 -33.92 6.27 3.00
C GLU A 284 -33.26 5.65 4.23
N ILE A 285 -34.03 5.49 5.31
CA ILE A 285 -33.57 4.80 6.51
C ILE A 285 -33.77 3.29 6.35
N ASP A 286 -32.72 2.51 6.58
CA ASP A 286 -32.89 1.05 6.64
C ASP A 286 -33.74 0.66 7.85
N ARG A 287 -34.54 -0.39 7.71
CA ARG A 287 -35.46 -0.87 8.76
C ARG A 287 -34.79 -1.13 10.11
N TRP A 288 -33.53 -1.55 10.13
CA TRP A 288 -32.79 -1.81 11.37
C TRP A 288 -32.16 -0.56 12.01
N HIS A 289 -32.14 0.57 11.29
CA HIS A 289 -31.74 1.89 11.80
C HIS A 289 -32.92 2.75 12.24
N GLU A 290 -34.16 2.30 11.97
CA GLU A 290 -35.38 2.97 12.44
C GLU A 290 -35.30 3.24 13.96
N TYR A 291 -35.68 4.44 14.36
CA TYR A 291 -35.74 4.84 15.77
C TYR A 291 -36.66 3.91 16.55
N LYS A 292 -36.11 3.25 17.57
CA LYS A 292 -36.88 2.43 18.51
C LYS A 292 -37.01 3.18 19.83
N SER A 293 -38.22 3.68 20.09
CA SER A 293 -38.54 4.34 21.35
C SER A 293 -38.39 3.37 22.53
N ASN A 294 -37.67 3.80 23.58
CA ASN A 294 -37.56 3.08 24.85
C ASN A 294 -38.72 3.38 25.82
N HIS A 295 -39.75 4.11 25.41
CA HIS A 295 -40.89 4.45 26.29
C HIS A 295 -41.56 3.21 26.90
N HIS A 296 -41.51 2.07 26.21
CA HIS A 296 -42.07 0.80 26.68
C HIS A 296 -41.29 0.14 27.84
N ILE A 297 -40.11 0.65 28.20
CA ILE A 297 -39.26 0.14 29.31
C ILE A 297 -38.95 1.19 30.37
N LEU A 298 -39.54 2.38 30.29
CA LEU A 298 -39.44 3.37 31.38
C LEU A 298 -40.45 2.98 32.46
N GLY A 299 -39.99 2.80 33.70
CA GLY A 299 -40.84 2.62 34.89
C GLY A 299 -41.10 3.95 35.59
N ASP A 300 -42.25 4.03 36.28
CA ASP A 300 -42.64 5.17 37.12
C ASP A 300 -41.81 5.27 38.42
#